data_AF-A0A962V9M6-F1
#
_entry.id   AF-A0A962V9M6-F1
#
_cell.length_a   1.000
_cell.length_b   1.000
_cell.length_c   1.000
_cell.angle_alpha   90.00
_cell.angle_beta   90.00
_cell.angle_gamma   90.00
#
_symmetry.space_group_name_H-M   'P 1'
#
loop_
_entity.id
_entity.type
_entity.pdbx_description
1 polymer ?
#
loop_
_entity_poly.entity_id
_entity_poly.type
_entity_poly.pdbx_seq_one_letter_code
_entity_poly.pdbx_strand_id
1 'polypeptide(L)'
;MKAATFTLAGERRVGKVDVAKQTIAAFDLPLAAAATGVVALLDYPAGALPATLTPIPLAEVQLEAPVPRPARNVFCVGKNYYDHAHEFSSSGFDSSAAAGAIPKEPIIFSKVPESVIAHGANVII
;
A
#
# COMPACT_ATOMS: atom_id res chain seq x y z
N MET A 1 -1.89 14.78 2.85
CA MET A 1 -3.22 14.28 2.38
C MET A 1 -3.21 12.76 2.48
N LYS A 2 -4.36 12.13 2.77
CA LYS A 2 -4.51 10.66 2.77
C LYS A 2 -5.42 10.26 1.61
N ALA A 3 -5.04 9.24 0.85
CA ALA A 3 -5.82 8.67 -0.23
C ALA A 3 -6.00 7.17 -0.03
N ALA A 4 -7.09 6.62 -0.53
CA ALA A 4 -7.39 5.20 -0.47
C ALA A 4 -8.01 4.71 -1.77
N THR A 5 -7.83 3.43 -2.05
CA THR A 5 -8.62 2.68 -3.03
C THR A 5 -9.74 1.97 -2.28
N PHE A 6 -10.93 2.00 -2.85
CA PHE A 6 -12.12 1.45 -2.23
C PHE A 6 -13.11 0.98 -3.30
N THR A 7 -13.95 0.02 -2.94
CA THR A 7 -15.10 -0.37 -3.74
C THR A 7 -16.36 0.28 -3.17
N LEU A 8 -17.16 0.87 -4.05
CA LEU A 8 -18.50 1.37 -3.75
C LEU A 8 -19.47 0.79 -4.79
N ALA A 9 -20.50 0.06 -4.34
CA ALA A 9 -21.48 -0.58 -5.20
C ALA A 9 -20.87 -1.45 -6.33
N GLY A 10 -19.76 -2.14 -6.05
CA GLY A 10 -19.06 -3.01 -7.00
C GLY A 10 -18.05 -2.30 -7.92
N GLU A 11 -17.96 -0.97 -7.86
CA GLU A 11 -17.00 -0.20 -8.64
C GLU A 11 -15.81 0.23 -7.79
N ARG A 12 -14.59 -0.10 -8.25
CA ARG A 12 -13.36 0.41 -7.65
C ARG A 12 -13.18 1.90 -7.95
N ARG A 13 -12.91 2.67 -6.91
CA ARG A 13 -12.68 4.11 -6.92
C ARG A 13 -11.44 4.45 -6.11
N VAL A 14 -10.91 5.66 -6.33
CA VAL A 14 -9.83 6.24 -5.55
C VAL A 14 -10.38 7.51 -4.91
N GLY A 15 -10.07 7.75 -3.64
CA GLY A 15 -10.63 8.89 -2.93
C GLY A 15 -9.73 9.46 -1.86
N LYS A 16 -9.97 10.73 -1.53
CA LYS A 16 -9.34 11.44 -0.43
C LYS A 16 -10.04 11.06 0.88
N VAL A 17 -9.26 10.61 1.85
CA VAL A 17 -9.75 10.21 3.17
C VAL A 17 -9.62 11.37 4.16
N ASP A 18 -10.70 11.67 4.86
CA ASP A 18 -10.72 12.50 6.06
C ASP A 18 -10.93 11.59 7.28
N VAL A 19 -9.84 11.38 8.03
CA VAL A 19 -9.85 10.47 9.20
C VAL A 19 -10.59 11.08 10.39
N ALA A 20 -10.58 12.41 10.55
CA ALA A 20 -11.28 13.05 11.66
C ALA A 20 -12.80 12.96 11.46
N LYS A 21 -13.26 13.11 10.22
CA LYS A 21 -14.68 13.04 9.86
C LYS A 21 -15.18 11.64 9.53
N GLN A 22 -14.27 10.66 9.43
CA GLN A 22 -14.58 9.29 8.99
C GLN A 22 -15.30 9.26 7.63
N THR A 23 -14.83 10.08 6.69
CA THR A 23 -15.41 10.18 5.33
C THR A 23 -14.36 9.96 4.25
N ILE A 24 -14.82 9.57 3.07
CA ILE A 24 -14.03 9.50 1.85
C ILE A 24 -14.73 10.25 0.72
N ALA A 25 -13.98 11.11 0.02
CA ALA A 25 -14.46 11.82 -1.15
C ALA A 25 -13.78 11.21 -2.38
N ALA A 26 -14.55 10.55 -3.25
CA ALA A 26 -14.03 9.97 -4.48
C ALA A 26 -13.38 11.06 -5.33
N PHE A 27 -12.22 10.79 -5.93
CA PHE A 27 -11.71 11.63 -6.99
C PHE A 27 -12.56 11.42 -8.25
N ASP A 28 -12.81 12.50 -8.99
CA ASP A 28 -13.49 12.47 -10.27
C ASP A 28 -12.52 11.92 -11.34
N LEU A 29 -12.47 10.59 -11.40
CA LEU A 29 -11.58 9.81 -12.24
C LEU A 29 -12.39 8.85 -13.11
N PRO A 30 -11.98 8.60 -14.36
CA PRO A 30 -12.50 7.47 -15.12
C PRO A 30 -12.29 6.16 -14.35
N LEU A 31 -13.31 5.29 -14.33
CA LEU A 31 -13.24 3.99 -13.64
C LEU A 31 -12.04 3.14 -14.11
N ALA A 32 -11.69 3.22 -15.39
CA ALA A 32 -10.53 2.53 -15.94
C ALA A 32 -9.20 2.99 -15.32
N ALA A 33 -9.05 4.29 -14.99
CA ALA A 33 -7.88 4.79 -14.29
C ALA A 33 -7.90 4.33 -12.82
N ALA A 34 -9.06 4.47 -12.16
CA ALA A 34 -9.24 4.06 -10.76
C ALA A 34 -9.01 2.56 -10.53
N ALA A 35 -9.14 1.72 -11.56
CA ALA A 35 -8.86 0.29 -11.50
C ALA A 35 -7.44 -0.04 -10.99
N THR A 36 -6.46 0.85 -11.24
CA THR A 36 -5.06 0.70 -10.81
C THR A 36 -4.83 1.08 -9.34
N GLY A 37 -5.83 1.68 -8.67
CA GLY A 37 -5.74 2.15 -7.30
C GLY A 37 -5.09 3.53 -7.18
N VAL A 38 -4.52 3.85 -6.02
CA VAL A 38 -4.00 5.20 -5.72
C VAL A 38 -2.89 5.66 -6.67
N VAL A 39 -2.23 4.74 -7.38
CA VAL A 39 -1.20 5.07 -8.38
C VAL A 39 -1.76 5.81 -9.58
N ALA A 40 -3.07 5.72 -9.85
CA ALA A 40 -3.73 6.52 -10.89
C ALA A 40 -3.54 8.04 -10.68
N LEU A 41 -3.30 8.47 -9.44
CA LEU A 41 -3.04 9.87 -9.13
C LEU A 41 -1.66 10.34 -9.60
N LEU A 42 -0.74 9.42 -9.90
CA LEU A 42 0.61 9.74 -10.39
C LEU A 42 0.61 10.20 -11.85
N ASP A 43 -0.47 9.95 -12.59
CA ASP A 43 -0.64 10.44 -13.97
C ASP A 43 -0.95 11.95 -14.02
N TYR A 44 -1.17 12.57 -12.85
CA TYR A 44 -1.41 14.01 -12.73
C TYR A 44 -0.11 14.75 -12.38
N PRO A 45 0.03 16.03 -12.80
CA PRO A 45 1.20 16.85 -12.47
C PRO A 45 1.43 16.94 -10.96
N ALA A 46 2.70 17.07 -10.57
CA ALA A 46 3.07 17.23 -9.17
C ALA A 46 2.32 18.42 -8.52
N GLY A 47 1.65 18.16 -7.40
CA GLY A 47 0.85 19.17 -6.68
C GLY A 47 -0.56 19.37 -7.23
N ALA A 48 -0.91 18.75 -8.37
CA ALA A 48 -2.26 18.73 -8.90
C ALA A 48 -2.96 17.40 -8.55
N LEU A 49 -4.27 17.47 -8.32
CA LEU A 49 -5.12 16.31 -8.09
C LEU A 49 -6.45 16.52 -8.83
N PRO A 50 -7.14 15.43 -9.20
CA PRO A 50 -8.51 15.53 -9.70
C PRO A 50 -9.41 16.22 -8.67
N ALA A 51 -10.50 16.81 -9.15
CA ALA A 51 -11.58 17.26 -8.28
C ALA A 51 -12.14 16.08 -7.46
N THR A 52 -12.74 16.35 -6.32
CA THR A 52 -13.40 15.32 -5.51
C THR A 52 -14.91 15.48 -5.59
N LEU A 53 -15.61 14.36 -5.64
CA LEU A 53 -17.06 14.26 -5.51
C LEU A 53 -17.49 14.45 -4.04
N THR A 54 -18.80 14.44 -3.80
CA THR A 54 -19.37 14.55 -2.45
C THR A 54 -18.80 13.46 -1.52
N PRO A 55 -18.31 13.83 -0.32
CA PRO A 55 -17.85 12.85 0.65
C PRO A 55 -18.98 11.92 1.12
N ILE A 56 -18.64 10.66 1.31
CA ILE A 56 -19.51 9.63 1.92
C ILE A 56 -18.83 9.04 3.15
N PRO A 57 -19.58 8.47 4.11
CA PRO A 57 -19.00 7.78 5.26
C PRO A 57 -18.08 6.62 4.87
N LEU A 58 -16.97 6.46 5.59
CA LEU A 58 -16.05 5.32 5.40
C LEU A 58 -16.73 3.97 5.64
N ALA A 59 -17.74 3.94 6.50
CA ALA A 59 -18.51 2.74 6.81
C ALA A 59 -19.38 2.25 5.62
N GLU A 60 -19.61 3.08 4.60
CA GLU A 60 -20.40 2.73 3.42
C GLU A 60 -19.56 2.17 2.27
N VAL A 61 -18.23 2.12 2.43
CA VAL A 61 -17.32 1.61 1.40
C VAL A 61 -16.54 0.41 1.90
N GLN A 62 -16.11 -0.44 0.96
CA GLN A 62 -15.13 -1.47 1.25
C GLN A 62 -13.74 -0.94 0.91
N LEU A 63 -12.87 -0.76 1.91
CA LEU A 63 -11.49 -0.40 1.66
C LEU A 63 -10.73 -1.56 1.01
N GLU A 64 -9.89 -1.21 0.03
CA GLU A 64 -8.98 -2.13 -0.65
C GLU A 64 -7.53 -1.84 -0.26
N ALA A 65 -6.59 -2.68 -0.71
CA ALA A 65 -5.19 -2.29 -0.66
C ALA A 65 -4.99 -1.02 -1.53
N PRO A 66 -4.21 -0.02 -1.10
CA PRO A 66 -4.05 1.22 -1.86
C PRO A 66 -3.55 1.01 -3.29
N VAL A 67 -2.71 0.00 -3.50
CA VAL A 67 -2.32 -0.48 -4.82
C VAL A 67 -2.76 -1.94 -4.91
N PRO A 68 -4.00 -2.22 -5.36
CA PRO A 68 -4.57 -3.57 -5.30
C PRO A 68 -3.76 -4.62 -6.05
N ARG A 69 -3.11 -4.18 -7.14
CA ARG A 69 -2.31 -5.03 -8.00
C ARG A 69 -1.09 -4.25 -8.52
N PRO A 70 0.05 -4.28 -7.79
CA PRO A 70 1.27 -3.68 -8.29
C PRO A 70 1.63 -4.23 -9.68
N ALA A 71 2.07 -3.37 -10.61
CA ALA A 71 2.38 -3.77 -12.00
C ALA A 71 3.61 -4.71 -12.11
N ARG A 72 4.42 -4.74 -11.06
CA ARG A 72 5.62 -5.56 -10.87
C ARG A 72 5.69 -5.98 -9.40
N ASN A 73 6.63 -6.87 -9.08
CA ASN A 73 6.90 -7.26 -7.71
C ASN A 73 7.17 -6.04 -6.81
N VAL A 74 6.75 -6.14 -5.56
CA VAL A 74 7.12 -5.18 -4.52
C VAL A 74 8.54 -5.52 -4.08
N PHE A 75 9.49 -4.64 -4.33
CA PHE A 75 10.85 -4.77 -3.81
C PHE A 75 10.87 -4.39 -2.33
N CYS A 76 11.46 -5.26 -1.52
CA CYS A 76 11.53 -5.14 -0.09
C CYS A 76 12.98 -5.02 0.35
N VAL A 77 13.21 -4.28 1.44
CA VAL A 77 14.52 -4.12 2.08
C VAL A 77 14.53 -4.93 3.39
N GLY A 78 15.47 -5.85 3.51
CA GLY A 78 15.73 -6.60 4.74
C GLY A 78 16.66 -5.85 5.69
N LYS A 79 16.56 -6.12 7.00
CA LYS A 79 17.48 -5.63 8.05
C LYS A 79 17.76 -4.11 7.99
N ASN A 80 16.74 -3.30 7.77
CA ASN A 80 16.88 -1.84 7.65
C ASN A 80 16.72 -1.06 8.99
N TYR A 81 16.83 -1.76 10.12
CA TYR A 81 16.75 -1.21 11.48
C TYR A 81 17.77 -1.92 12.37
N TYR A 82 18.56 -1.16 13.15
CA TYR A 82 19.66 -1.71 13.97
C TYR A 82 19.20 -2.80 14.93
N ASP A 83 18.18 -2.52 15.76
CA ASP A 83 17.69 -3.47 16.75
C ASP A 83 17.18 -4.76 16.10
N HIS A 84 16.39 -4.62 15.03
CA HIS A 84 15.89 -5.77 14.27
C HIS A 84 17.03 -6.58 13.63
N ALA A 85 18.08 -5.93 13.12
CA ALA A 85 19.22 -6.61 12.52
C ALA A 85 20.01 -7.43 13.56
N HIS A 86 20.22 -6.88 14.76
CA HIS A 86 20.83 -7.61 15.88
C HIS A 86 19.97 -8.78 16.34
N GLU A 87 18.67 -8.57 16.57
CA GLU A 87 17.73 -9.63 16.94
C GLU A 87 17.74 -10.77 15.90
N PHE A 88 17.54 -10.43 14.62
CA PHE A 88 17.45 -11.42 13.55
C PHE A 88 18.74 -12.23 13.39
N SER A 89 19.91 -11.62 13.60
CA SER A 89 21.20 -12.32 13.54
C SER A 89 21.35 -13.43 14.57
N SER A 90 20.63 -13.33 15.70
CA SER A 90 20.62 -14.34 16.76
C SER A 90 19.54 -15.41 16.57
N SER A 91 18.69 -15.31 15.54
CA SER A 91 17.51 -16.17 15.38
C SER A 91 17.79 -17.59 14.87
N GLY A 92 18.99 -17.84 14.34
CA GLY A 92 19.33 -19.10 13.65
C GLY A 92 18.73 -19.25 12.24
N PHE A 93 17.87 -18.32 11.80
CA PHE A 93 17.33 -18.26 10.43
C PHE A 93 18.15 -17.35 9.50
N ASP A 94 19.15 -16.66 10.05
CA ASP A 94 19.96 -15.71 9.32
C ASP A 94 21.17 -16.37 8.66
N SER A 95 21.05 -16.69 7.38
CA SER A 95 22.14 -17.22 6.56
C SER A 95 23.32 -16.24 6.38
N SER A 96 23.15 -14.97 6.77
CA SER A 96 24.18 -13.92 6.71
C SER A 96 24.83 -13.61 8.05
N ALA A 97 24.45 -14.29 9.15
CA ALA A 97 24.92 -13.98 10.50
C ALA A 97 26.45 -13.99 10.66
N ALA A 98 27.14 -14.85 9.90
CA ALA A 98 28.60 -14.97 9.91
C ALA A 98 29.33 -13.69 9.45
N ALA A 99 28.67 -12.81 8.68
CA ALA A 99 29.24 -11.54 8.22
C ALA A 99 29.00 -10.37 9.18
N GLY A 100 28.38 -10.63 10.34
CA GLY A 100 27.95 -9.62 11.31
C GLY A 100 26.47 -9.27 11.18
N ALA A 101 25.91 -8.71 12.26
CA ALA A 101 24.47 -8.40 12.33
C ALA A 101 24.03 -7.32 11.34
N ILE A 102 24.86 -6.28 11.17
CA ILE A 102 24.56 -5.12 10.33
C ILE A 102 25.10 -5.36 8.92
N PRO A 103 24.23 -5.42 7.88
CA PRO A 103 24.67 -5.56 6.51
C PRO A 103 25.51 -4.37 6.07
N LYS A 104 26.58 -4.63 5.32
CA LYS A 104 27.36 -3.56 4.65
C LYS A 104 26.66 -3.00 3.42
N GLU A 105 25.81 -3.81 2.80
CA GLU A 105 25.04 -3.49 1.59
C GLU A 105 23.56 -3.81 1.83
N PRO A 106 22.61 -3.13 1.15
CA PRO A 106 21.19 -3.41 1.29
C PRO A 106 20.82 -4.84 0.87
N ILE A 107 20.06 -5.54 1.73
CA ILE A 107 19.48 -6.83 1.39
C ILE A 107 18.17 -6.58 0.65
N ILE A 108 18.13 -6.89 -0.64
CA ILE A 108 16.95 -6.70 -1.49
C ILE A 108 16.33 -8.06 -1.84
N PHE A 109 15.01 -8.16 -1.63
CA PHE A 109 14.20 -9.28 -2.09
C PHE A 109 12.89 -8.74 -2.67
N SER A 110 12.05 -9.59 -3.24
CA SER A 110 10.79 -9.15 -3.83
C SER A 110 9.62 -10.04 -3.44
N LYS A 111 8.42 -9.45 -3.42
CA LYS A 111 7.14 -10.16 -3.24
C LYS A 111 6.29 -10.00 -4.50
N VAL A 112 5.64 -11.09 -4.90
CA VAL A 112 4.76 -11.09 -6.08
C VAL A 112 3.50 -10.24 -5.84
N PRO A 113 2.93 -9.60 -6.87
CA PRO A 113 1.72 -8.77 -6.74
C PRO A 113 0.52 -9.48 -6.10
N GLU A 114 0.42 -10.80 -6.24
CA GLU A 114 -0.62 -11.68 -5.67
C GLU A 114 -0.62 -11.69 -4.15
N SER A 115 0.49 -11.31 -3.51
CA SER A 115 0.60 -11.31 -2.04
C SER A 115 -0.09 -10.12 -1.36
N VAL A 116 -0.58 -9.14 -2.14
CA VAL A 116 -1.21 -7.93 -1.60
C VAL A 116 -2.66 -8.22 -1.19
N ILE A 117 -3.00 -7.86 0.04
CA ILE A 117 -4.37 -7.90 0.57
C ILE A 117 -4.75 -6.56 1.22
N ALA A 118 -6.05 -6.31 1.38
CA ALA A 118 -6.58 -5.10 1.99
C ALA A 118 -6.38 -5.06 3.52
N HIS A 119 -6.47 -3.87 4.10
CA HIS A 119 -6.54 -3.71 5.55
C HIS A 119 -7.77 -4.45 6.10
N GLY A 120 -7.57 -5.23 7.18
CA GLY A 120 -8.64 -6.03 7.80
C GLY A 120 -9.00 -7.32 7.06
N ALA A 121 -8.38 -7.61 5.91
CA ALA A 121 -8.54 -8.90 5.25
C ALA A 121 -7.79 -10.01 6.01
N ASN A 122 -8.35 -11.21 6.01
CA ASN A 122 -7.72 -12.38 6.62
C ASN A 122 -6.49 -12.81 5.82
N VAL A 123 -5.39 -13.12 6.53
CA VAL A 123 -4.26 -13.86 5.97
C VAL A 123 -4.54 -15.34 6.17
N ILE A 124 -4.94 -16.03 5.10
CA ILE A 124 -5.21 -17.47 5.13
C ILE A 124 -3.93 -18.19 4.71
N ILE A 125 -3.43 -19.06 5.59
CA ILE A 125 -2.19 -19.83 5.42
C ILE A 125 -2.54 -21.29 5.13
#